data_AF-A0AAE0F4X6-F1
#
_entry.id   AF-A0AAE0F4X6-F1
#
_cell.length_a   1.000
_cell.length_b   1.000
_cell.length_c   1.000
_cell.angle_alpha   90.00
_cell.angle_beta   90.00
_cell.angle_gamma   90.00
#
_symmetry.space_group_name_H-M   'P 1'
#
loop_
_entity.id
_entity.type
_entity.pdbx_description
1 polymer ?
#
loop_
_entity_poly.entity_id
_entity_poly.type
_entity_poly.pdbx_seq_one_letter_code
_entity_poly.pdbx_strand_id
1 'polypeptide(L)'
;MKKDETFSECLGNADVPSIYRVSRQIKRDDFGLYNCLCSITEDAKFVEEICRLYSALPTFANLRCGLWYAPQADDTCYFKSTDGHNSNWSFSTTRLNL
;
A
#
# COMPACT_ATOMS: atom_id res chain seq x y z
N MET A 1 -5.53 -48.88 36.52
CA MET A 1 -5.74 -48.05 35.32
C MET A 1 -5.71 -46.61 35.80
N LYS A 2 -4.51 -46.00 35.83
CA LYS A 2 -4.33 -44.62 36.31
C LYS A 2 -4.96 -43.69 35.26
N LYS A 3 -5.81 -42.77 35.72
CA LYS A 3 -6.44 -41.76 34.88
C LYS A 3 -5.35 -40.88 34.25
N ASP A 4 -5.50 -40.61 32.97
CA ASP A 4 -4.70 -39.69 32.18
C ASP A 4 -4.97 -38.24 32.64
N GLU A 5 -4.45 -37.87 33.81
CA GLU A 5 -4.59 -36.53 34.42
C GLU A 5 -3.39 -35.62 34.12
N THR A 6 -2.58 -35.91 33.10
CA THR A 6 -1.30 -35.16 32.86
C THR A 6 -1.26 -34.27 31.63
N PHE A 7 -2.30 -34.25 30.78
CA PHE A 7 -2.31 -33.37 29.59
C PHE A 7 -3.14 -32.09 29.73
N SER A 8 -4.03 -32.02 30.74
CA SER A 8 -4.94 -30.87 30.89
C SER A 8 -4.43 -29.76 31.82
N GLU A 9 -3.34 -29.98 32.56
CA GLU A 9 -2.84 -29.03 33.59
C GLU A 9 -1.72 -28.09 33.12
N CYS A 10 -1.09 -28.32 31.97
CA CYS A 10 0.05 -27.50 31.50
C CYS A 10 -0.34 -26.37 30.53
N LEU A 11 -1.61 -26.26 30.14
CA LEU A 11 -2.13 -25.15 29.34
C LEU A 11 -3.14 -24.38 30.18
N GLY A 12 -2.66 -23.76 31.25
CA GLY A 12 -3.45 -22.76 31.99
C GLY A 12 -4.03 -21.76 30.99
N ASN A 13 -5.36 -21.60 31.01
CA ASN A 13 -6.18 -20.78 30.11
C ASN A 13 -5.39 -19.63 29.45
N ALA A 14 -4.72 -19.91 28.33
CA ALA A 14 -4.17 -18.87 27.52
C ALA A 14 -5.39 -18.14 26.96
N ASP A 15 -5.58 -16.88 27.34
CA ASP A 15 -6.63 -16.01 26.82
C ASP A 15 -6.44 -15.90 25.30
N VAL A 16 -7.09 -16.80 24.56
CA VAL A 16 -6.96 -16.87 23.11
C VAL A 16 -7.53 -15.57 22.57
N PRO A 17 -6.71 -14.71 21.95
CA PRO A 17 -7.19 -13.41 21.53
C PRO A 17 -8.27 -13.59 20.47
N SER A 18 -9.39 -12.88 20.63
CA SER A 18 -10.45 -12.87 19.60
C SER A 18 -9.88 -12.55 18.22
N ILE A 19 -10.46 -13.11 17.17
CA ILE A 19 -10.05 -12.86 15.78
C ILE A 19 -9.95 -11.35 15.47
N TYR A 20 -10.88 -10.55 16.00
CA TYR A 20 -10.88 -9.10 15.83
C TYR A 20 -9.66 -8.42 16.48
N ARG A 21 -9.20 -8.92 17.64
CA ARG A 21 -8.02 -8.41 18.33
C ARG A 21 -6.76 -8.72 17.52
N VAL A 22 -6.65 -9.94 16.99
CA VAL A 22 -5.54 -10.35 16.13
C VAL A 22 -5.53 -9.54 14.82
N SER A 23 -6.66 -9.41 14.13
CA SER A 23 -6.74 -8.62 12.89
C SER A 23 -6.38 -7.14 13.09
N ARG A 24 -6.79 -6.53 14.21
CA ARG A 24 -6.40 -5.15 14.55
C ARG A 24 -4.91 -5.03 14.88
N GLN A 25 -4.31 -6.07 15.45
CA GLN A 25 -2.88 -6.11 15.71
C GLN A 25 -2.10 -6.18 14.40
N ILE A 26 -2.45 -7.13 13.52
CA ILE A 26 -1.84 -7.26 12.19
C ILE A 26 -1.94 -5.96 11.41
N LYS A 27 -3.12 -5.34 11.30
CA LYS A 27 -3.27 -4.06 10.62
C LYS A 27 -2.38 -2.96 11.19
N ARG A 28 -2.18 -2.93 12.52
CA ARG A 28 -1.31 -1.93 13.14
C ARG A 28 0.15 -2.19 12.79
N ASP A 29 0.54 -3.46 12.75
CA ASP A 29 1.90 -3.88 12.43
C ASP A 29 2.20 -3.66 10.93
N ASP A 30 1.23 -3.87 10.04
CA ASP A 30 1.32 -3.61 8.60
C ASP A 30 1.65 -2.13 8.32
N PHE A 31 1.08 -1.20 9.09
CA PHE A 31 1.39 0.24 9.00
C PHE A 31 2.50 0.69 9.95
N GLY A 32 3.29 -0.26 10.48
CA GLY A 32 4.50 0.05 11.23
C GLY A 32 5.53 0.75 10.36
N LEU A 33 6.35 1.62 10.97
CA LEU A 33 7.35 2.44 10.26
C LEU A 33 8.24 1.61 9.32
N TYR A 34 8.73 0.47 9.78
CA TYR A 34 9.57 -0.42 8.98
C TYR A 34 8.84 -0.90 7.72
N ASN A 35 7.62 -1.41 7.86
CA ASN A 35 6.82 -1.92 6.75
C ASN A 35 6.45 -0.79 5.77
N CYS A 36 6.13 0.41 6.26
CA CYS A 36 5.90 1.58 5.41
C CYS A 36 7.14 1.95 4.60
N LEU A 37 8.33 1.98 5.21
CA LEU A 37 9.58 2.29 4.49
C LEU A 37 9.94 1.21 3.46
N CYS A 38 9.75 -0.07 3.80
CA CYS A 38 9.91 -1.17 2.85
C CYS A 38 8.94 -1.03 1.68
N SER A 39 7.65 -0.77 1.93
CA SER A 39 6.65 -0.55 0.89
C SER A 39 7.05 0.58 -0.06
N ILE A 40 7.44 1.74 0.48
CA ILE A 40 7.88 2.90 -0.33
C ILE A 40 9.10 2.53 -1.18
N THR A 41 10.04 1.77 -0.62
CA THR A 41 11.27 1.36 -1.32
C THR A 41 10.97 0.39 -2.46
N GLU A 42 10.09 -0.58 -2.25
CA GLU A 42 9.67 -1.52 -3.30
C GLU A 42 8.86 -0.82 -4.40
N ASP A 43 7.96 0.09 -4.04
CA ASP A 43 7.19 0.88 -5.00
C ASP A 43 8.11 1.73 -5.90
N ALA A 44 9.15 2.36 -5.31
CA ALA A 44 10.14 3.13 -6.06
C ALA A 44 10.94 2.25 -7.05
N LYS A 45 11.36 1.06 -6.63
CA LYS A 45 12.06 0.10 -7.51
C LYS A 45 11.17 -0.35 -8.66
N PHE A 46 9.90 -0.64 -8.39
CA PHE A 46 8.94 -1.05 -9.41
C PHE A 46 8.77 0.05 -10.47
N VAL A 47 8.58 1.30 -10.04
CA VAL A 47 8.48 2.44 -10.97
C VAL A 47 9.74 2.56 -11.83
N GLU A 48 10.92 2.43 -11.24
CA GLU A 48 12.19 2.45 -11.97
C GLU A 48 12.28 1.32 -13.01
N GLU A 49 11.87 0.09 -12.65
CA GLU A 49 11.83 -1.06 -13.56
C GLU A 49 10.93 -0.79 -14.77
N ILE A 50 9.72 -0.27 -14.54
CA ILE A 50 8.78 0.09 -15.61
C ILE A 50 9.36 1.17 -16.52
N CYS A 51 9.98 2.21 -15.96
CA CYS A 51 10.61 3.27 -16.76
C CYS A 51 11.72 2.70 -17.65
N ARG A 52 12.52 1.74 -17.15
CA ARG A 52 13.57 1.07 -17.94
C ARG A 52 12.98 0.20 -19.05
N LEU A 53 11.93 -0.57 -18.75
CA LEU A 53 11.24 -1.44 -19.72
C LEU A 53 10.63 -0.62 -20.88
N TYR A 54 10.13 0.58 -20.59
CA TYR A 54 9.50 1.48 -21.56
C TYR A 54 10.31 2.75 -21.80
N SER A 55 11.63 2.65 -21.90
CA SER A 55 12.56 3.79 -22.05
C SER A 55 12.31 4.71 -23.25
N ALA A 56 11.54 4.27 -24.25
CA ALA A 56 11.13 5.11 -25.39
C ALA A 56 9.96 6.05 -25.07
N LEU A 57 9.27 5.84 -23.95
CA LEU A 57 8.13 6.66 -23.51
C LEU A 57 8.59 7.64 -22.43
N PRO A 58 8.12 8.90 -22.47
CA PRO A 58 8.42 9.86 -21.41
C PRO A 58 7.73 9.46 -20.10
N THR A 59 8.44 9.64 -19.00
CA THR A 59 7.95 9.40 -17.65
C THR A 59 7.38 10.70 -17.09
N PHE A 60 6.12 10.67 -16.66
CA PHE A 60 5.46 11.81 -16.02
C PHE A 60 5.16 11.50 -14.56
N ALA A 61 5.75 12.27 -13.65
CA ALA A 61 5.48 12.12 -12.22
C ALA A 61 4.21 12.88 -11.80
N ASN A 62 3.23 12.17 -11.24
CA ASN A 62 2.04 12.81 -10.72
C ASN A 62 2.33 13.59 -9.42
N LEU A 63 2.06 14.87 -9.36
CA LEU A 63 2.29 15.73 -8.19
C LEU A 63 1.43 15.37 -6.96
N ARG A 64 0.50 14.41 -7.07
CA ARG A 64 -0.23 13.83 -5.94
C ARG A 64 0.53 12.79 -5.13
N CYS A 65 1.73 12.37 -5.55
CA CYS A 65 2.75 11.61 -4.79
C CYS A 65 3.77 10.91 -5.73
N GLY A 66 3.57 10.91 -7.04
CA GLY A 66 4.45 10.25 -8.02
C GLY A 66 5.91 10.71 -7.99
N LEU A 67 6.19 11.97 -7.61
CA LEU A 67 7.57 12.44 -7.42
C LEU A 67 8.31 11.70 -6.29
N TRP A 68 7.61 11.04 -5.36
CA TRP A 68 8.25 10.21 -4.33
C TRP A 68 8.91 8.97 -4.91
N TYR A 69 8.40 8.48 -6.05
CA TYR A 69 8.85 7.23 -6.68
C TYR A 69 9.64 7.47 -7.98
N ALA A 70 9.44 8.61 -8.65
CA ALA A 70 10.14 8.99 -9.87
C ALA A 70 10.72 10.42 -9.77
N PRO A 71 11.77 10.65 -8.96
CA PRO A 71 12.35 11.98 -8.77
C PRO A 71 13.08 12.52 -10.02
N GLN A 72 13.37 11.66 -10.99
CA GLN A 72 14.02 12.00 -12.27
C GLN A 72 13.08 11.81 -13.46
N ALA A 73 11.77 12.02 -13.25
CA ALA A 73 10.80 12.01 -14.34
C ALA A 73 11.08 13.13 -15.35
N ASP A 74 10.72 12.90 -16.61
CA ASP A 74 10.93 13.87 -17.70
C ASP A 74 10.07 15.14 -17.52
N ASP A 75 8.88 14.98 -16.94
CA ASP A 75 8.00 16.08 -16.59
C ASP A 75 7.02 15.65 -15.46
N THR A 76 6.12 16.55 -15.09
CA THR A 76 5.13 16.37 -14.02
C THR A 76 3.71 16.49 -14.55
N CYS A 77 2.77 15.89 -13.84
CA CYS A 77 1.34 16.01 -14.13
C CYS A 77 0.52 16.07 -12.84
N TYR A 78 -0.72 16.53 -12.88
CA TYR A 78 -1.63 16.56 -11.73
C TYR A 78 -2.92 15.78 -12.04
N PHE A 79 -2.81 14.47 -12.28
CA PHE A 79 -4.02 13.67 -12.45
C PHE A 79 -4.71 13.43 -11.11
N LYS A 80 -6.01 13.68 -11.06
CA LYS A 80 -6.85 13.24 -9.96
C LYS A 80 -7.32 11.82 -10.23
N SER A 81 -7.18 10.91 -9.28
CA SER A 81 -7.85 9.61 -9.32
C SER A 81 -9.35 9.86 -9.53
N THR A 82 -9.95 9.21 -10.51
CA THR A 82 -11.41 9.23 -10.76
C THR A 82 -12.16 8.39 -9.73
N ASP A 83 -11.88 8.65 -8.46
CA ASP A 83 -12.72 8.27 -7.34
C ASP A 83 -14.01 9.09 -7.50
N GLY A 84 -15.07 8.45 -8.01
CA GLY A 84 -16.44 8.95 -7.85
C GLY A 84 -17.19 9.43 -9.10
N HIS A 85 -16.60 9.44 -10.31
CA HIS A 85 -17.30 9.92 -11.52
C HIS A 85 -17.54 8.83 -12.57
N ASN A 86 -18.21 7.73 -12.20
CA ASN A 86 -18.84 6.89 -13.21
C ASN A 86 -19.93 7.73 -13.92
N SER A 87 -19.78 7.90 -15.24
CA SER A 87 -20.67 8.63 -16.17
C SER A 87 -20.43 10.12 -16.40
N ASN A 88 -19.42 10.75 -15.78
CA ASN A 88 -19.06 12.15 -16.08
C ASN A 88 -17.64 12.25 -16.66
N TRP A 89 -17.52 11.91 -17.96
CA TRP A 89 -16.31 12.09 -18.77
C TRP A 89 -16.08 13.54 -19.21
N SER A 90 -16.87 14.47 -18.65
CA SER A 90 -16.82 15.89 -18.95
C SER A 90 -15.56 16.49 -18.34
N PHE A 91 -14.44 16.39 -19.04
CA PHE A 91 -13.26 17.20 -18.74
C PHE A 91 -13.66 18.67 -18.90
N SER A 92 -13.52 19.45 -17.83
CA SER A 92 -13.57 20.91 -17.95
C SER A 92 -12.41 21.32 -18.85
N THR A 93 -12.70 21.92 -20.00
CA THR A 93 -11.67 22.51 -20.88
C THR A 93 -11.19 23.88 -20.38
N THR A 94 -11.90 24.45 -19.39
CA THR A 94 -11.57 25.75 -18.78
C THR A 94 -10.64 25.62 -17.58
N ARG A 95 -10.70 24.51 -16.84
CA ARG A 95 -9.64 24.13 -15.90
C ARG A 95 -8.78 23.08 -16.59
N LEU A 96 -7.62 23.51 -17.08
CA LEU A 96 -6.53 22.58 -17.35
C LEU A 96 -6.38 21.71 -16.10
N ASN A 97 -6.75 20.43 -16.19
CA ASN A 97 -6.19 19.40 -15.32
C ASN A 97 -4.72 19.23 -15.74
N LEU A 98 -3.94 20.30 -15.56
CA LEU A 98 -2.49 20.28 -15.52
C LEU A 98 -2.09 19.93 -14.11
#